data_AF-A0A3M1SHV5-F1
#
_entry.id   AF-A0A3M1SHV5-F1
#
_cell.length_a   1.000
_cell.length_b   1.000
_cell.length_c   1.000
_cell.angle_alpha   90.00
_cell.angle_beta   90.00
_cell.angle_gamma   90.00
#
_symmetry.space_group_name_H-M   'P 1'
#
loop_
_entity.id
_entity.type
_entity.pdbx_description
1 polymer ?
#
loop_
_entity_poly.entity_id
_entity_poly.type
_entity_poly.pdbx_seq_one_letter_code
_entity_poly.pdbx_strand_id
1 'polypeptide(L)'
;MKEKAVKSTRKMWYGINATVIIGPGFIHRAGHGPFLIPHPPLVNSVLRYGLDREAKNRLSTIHEFAHLKTTPFAVAYTVMVFYFAYSNRGFPGWETVLFLLVSAHAAWEMLSEALTILYDKKDYSRAYTGVPAGARLVFWTITSALVLSGWYIIL
;
A
#
# COMPACT_ATOMS: atom_id res chain seq x y z
N MET A 1 -22.46 19.97 3.12
CA MET A 1 -21.39 19.91 4.14
C MET A 1 -20.04 19.82 3.45
N LYS A 2 -19.09 20.72 3.71
CA LYS A 2 -17.72 20.61 3.19
C LYS A 2 -17.04 19.41 3.86
N GLU A 3 -16.45 18.50 3.08
CA GLU A 3 -15.68 17.39 3.61
C GLU A 3 -14.50 17.91 4.44
N LYS A 4 -14.36 17.44 5.68
CA LYS A 4 -13.23 17.77 6.56
C LYS A 4 -12.20 16.65 6.51
N ALA A 5 -10.93 17.02 6.48
CA ALA A 5 -9.84 16.06 6.55
C ALA A 5 -9.82 15.34 7.92
N VAL A 6 -9.49 14.06 7.92
CA VAL A 6 -9.30 13.25 9.13
C VAL A 6 -7.80 13.11 9.39
N LYS A 7 -7.32 13.63 10.52
CA LYS A 7 -5.94 13.49 10.98
C LYS A 7 -5.86 12.45 12.09
N SER A 8 -4.97 11.47 11.94
CA SER A 8 -4.70 10.46 12.95
C SER A 8 -3.20 10.35 13.21
N THR A 9 -2.79 10.09 14.45
CA THR A 9 -1.38 9.88 14.84
C THR A 9 -1.24 8.60 15.63
N ARG A 10 -0.23 7.77 15.30
CA ARG A 10 0.03 6.48 15.97
C ARG A 10 1.53 6.23 16.07
N LYS A 11 1.97 5.58 17.16
CA LYS A 11 3.35 5.12 17.31
C LYS A 11 3.58 3.86 16.47
N MET A 12 4.61 3.87 15.64
CA MET A 12 5.03 2.73 14.82
C MET A 12 5.84 1.74 15.67
N TRP A 13 5.95 0.48 15.23
CA TRP A 13 6.66 -0.56 15.98
C TRP A 13 8.16 -0.27 16.14
N TYR A 14 8.75 0.49 15.21
CA TYR A 14 10.12 0.99 15.26
C TYR A 14 10.26 2.35 15.97
N GLY A 15 9.26 2.75 16.78
CA GLY A 15 9.37 3.88 17.72
C GLY A 15 8.99 5.27 17.20
N ILE A 16 8.79 5.44 15.88
CA ILE A 16 8.46 6.74 15.27
C ILE A 16 6.95 7.04 15.37
N ASN A 17 6.59 8.30 15.68
CA ASN A 17 5.19 8.75 15.65
C ASN A 17 4.77 9.09 14.22
N ALA A 18 3.93 8.25 13.61
CA ALA A 18 3.41 8.50 12.29
C ALA A 18 2.11 9.29 12.34
N THR A 19 1.92 10.17 11.35
CA THR A 19 0.69 10.92 11.12
C THR A 19 0.14 10.58 9.74
N VAL A 20 -1.16 10.28 9.69
CA VAL A 20 -1.93 10.10 8.45
C VAL A 20 -3.00 11.16 8.39
N ILE A 21 -3.15 11.78 7.22
CA ILE A 21 -4.20 12.75 6.90
C ILE A 21 -4.96 12.24 5.69
N ILE A 22 -6.24 11.90 5.89
CA ILE A 22 -7.18 11.59 4.82
C ILE A 22 -7.89 12.90 4.46
N GLY A 23 -7.46 13.53 3.36
CA GLY A 23 -8.03 14.79 2.88
C GLY A 23 -9.36 14.58 2.13
N PRO A 24 -10.12 15.67 1.89
CA PRO A 24 -11.25 15.64 0.96
C PRO A 24 -10.74 15.32 -0.46
N GLY A 25 -11.45 14.44 -1.19
CA GLY A 25 -11.06 14.01 -2.53
C GLY A 25 -10.01 12.89 -2.59
N PHE A 26 -8.94 13.08 -3.38
CA PHE A 26 -8.02 12.02 -3.83
C PHE A 26 -6.57 12.21 -3.34
N ILE A 27 -6.35 12.92 -2.22
CA ILE A 27 -4.99 13.13 -1.68
C ILE A 27 -4.97 12.74 -0.21
N HIS A 28 -4.31 11.61 0.06
CA HIS A 28 -3.92 11.24 1.41
C HIS A 28 -2.48 11.71 1.66
N ARG A 29 -2.11 11.90 2.92
CA ARG A 29 -0.73 12.16 3.31
C ARG A 29 -0.34 11.27 4.47
N ALA A 30 0.85 10.70 4.42
CA ALA A 30 1.38 9.84 5.47
C ALA A 30 2.85 10.17 5.74
N GLY A 31 3.27 10.15 7.00
CA GLY A 31 4.67 10.35 7.35
C GLY A 31 4.91 10.69 8.82
N HIS A 32 5.97 11.41 9.14
CA HIS A 32 6.39 11.74 10.50
C HIS A 32 6.71 13.24 10.65
N GLY A 33 6.16 13.87 11.70
CA GLY A 33 6.43 15.26 12.00
C GLY A 33 6.07 16.18 10.82
N PRO A 34 7.00 17.02 10.33
CA PRO A 34 6.76 17.88 9.17
C PRO A 34 6.82 17.15 7.82
N PHE A 35 7.36 15.92 7.78
CA PHE A 35 7.55 15.16 6.54
C PHE A 35 6.33 14.29 6.27
N LEU A 36 5.39 14.82 5.49
CA LEU A 36 4.19 14.11 5.06
C LEU A 36 4.23 13.93 3.54
N ILE A 37 4.32 12.68 3.10
CA ILE A 37 4.38 12.34 1.68
C ILE A 37 2.95 12.27 1.14
N PRO A 38 2.61 12.99 0.06
CA PRO A 38 1.32 12.84 -0.60
C PRO A 38 1.25 11.46 -1.27
N HIS A 39 0.17 10.74 -1.02
CA HIS A 39 -0.11 9.45 -1.59
C HIS A 39 -1.46 9.50 -2.32
N PRO A 40 -1.49 9.35 -3.66
CA PRO A 40 -2.73 9.19 -4.40
C PRO A 40 -3.37 7.84 -4.02
N PRO A 41 -4.60 7.79 -3.51
CA PRO A 41 -5.23 6.56 -3.07
C PRO A 41 -5.81 5.78 -4.25
N LEU A 42 -5.01 5.52 -5.30
CA LEU A 42 -5.45 4.74 -6.47
C LEU A 42 -5.84 3.33 -6.05
N VAL A 43 -4.93 2.64 -5.38
CA VAL A 43 -5.15 1.28 -4.88
C VAL A 43 -6.28 1.25 -3.84
N ASN A 44 -6.26 2.18 -2.89
CA ASN A 44 -7.34 2.31 -1.91
C ASN A 44 -8.70 2.57 -2.59
N SER A 45 -8.76 3.35 -3.67
CA SER A 45 -10.03 3.60 -4.37
C SER A 45 -10.60 2.36 -5.04
N VAL A 46 -9.73 1.50 -5.59
CA VAL A 46 -10.14 0.19 -6.12
C VAL A 46 -10.55 -0.73 -4.96
N LEU A 47 -9.69 -0.94 -3.97
CA LEU A 47 -9.93 -1.84 -2.84
C LEU A 47 -11.19 -1.48 -2.05
N ARG A 48 -11.48 -0.19 -1.87
CA ARG A 48 -12.61 0.31 -1.08
C ARG A 48 -13.86 0.57 -1.94
N TYR A 49 -13.88 0.12 -3.20
CA TYR A 49 -15.06 0.25 -4.05
C TYR A 49 -16.28 -0.42 -3.41
N GLY A 50 -17.42 0.29 -3.39
CA GLY A 50 -18.67 -0.18 -2.81
C GLY A 50 -18.80 -0.07 -1.28
N LEU A 51 -17.76 0.37 -0.57
CA LEU A 51 -17.85 0.67 0.86
C LEU A 51 -18.57 1.99 1.11
N ASP A 52 -19.28 2.07 2.24
CA ASP A 52 -19.72 3.35 2.77
C ASP A 52 -18.51 4.23 3.16
N ARG A 53 -18.77 5.52 3.32
CA ARG A 53 -17.74 6.52 3.56
C ARG A 53 -16.97 6.29 4.86
N GLU A 54 -17.64 5.87 5.93
CA GLU A 54 -17.00 5.65 7.22
C GLU A 54 -16.05 4.46 7.16
N ALA A 55 -16.53 3.32 6.63
CA ALA A 55 -15.72 2.13 6.41
C ALA A 55 -14.55 2.41 5.47
N LYS A 56 -14.78 3.11 4.35
CA LYS A 56 -13.74 3.52 3.41
C LYS A 56 -12.66 4.34 4.08
N ASN A 57 -13.03 5.39 4.82
CA ASN A 57 -12.06 6.27 5.48
C ASN A 57 -11.28 5.54 6.57
N ARG A 58 -11.96 4.71 7.36
CA ARG A 58 -11.35 3.92 8.42
C ARG A 58 -10.31 2.95 7.86
N LEU A 59 -10.70 2.11 6.90
CA LEU A 59 -9.79 1.13 6.28
C LEU A 59 -8.66 1.80 5.50
N SER A 60 -8.93 2.91 4.79
CA SER A 60 -7.88 3.67 4.12
C SER A 60 -6.87 4.22 5.13
N THR A 61 -7.31 4.78 6.27
CA THR A 61 -6.42 5.25 7.33
C THR A 61 -5.54 4.12 7.87
N ILE A 62 -6.14 2.94 8.13
CA ILE A 62 -5.39 1.77 8.60
C ILE A 62 -4.35 1.35 7.56
N HIS A 63 -4.72 1.34 6.28
CA HIS A 63 -3.83 0.99 5.16
C HIS A 63 -2.66 1.96 5.00
N GLU A 64 -2.89 3.28 5.09
CA GLU A 64 -1.80 4.26 5.08
C GLU A 64 -0.84 4.07 6.27
N PHE A 65 -1.36 3.71 7.46
CA PHE A 65 -0.49 3.32 8.58
C PHE A 65 0.24 1.99 8.32
N ALA A 66 -0.40 1.05 7.63
CA ALA A 66 0.21 -0.20 7.26
C ALA A 66 1.41 0.02 6.34
N HIS A 67 1.32 0.92 5.35
CA HIS A 67 2.47 1.32 4.52
C HIS A 67 3.67 1.76 5.36
N LEU A 68 3.45 2.64 6.34
CA LEU A 68 4.53 3.11 7.21
C LEU A 68 5.11 1.96 8.03
N LYS A 69 4.26 1.10 8.61
CA LYS A 69 4.72 -0.10 9.34
C LYS A 69 5.50 -1.08 8.46
N THR A 70 5.19 -1.16 7.18
CA THR A 70 5.79 -2.13 6.24
C THR A 70 6.93 -1.55 5.42
N THR A 71 7.20 -0.24 5.54
CA THR A 71 8.28 0.45 4.80
C THR A 71 9.65 -0.24 4.97
N PRO A 72 10.09 -0.65 6.17
CA PRO A 72 11.38 -1.34 6.29
C PRO A 72 11.46 -2.63 5.45
N PHE A 73 10.37 -3.40 5.38
CA PHE A 73 10.30 -4.60 4.56
C PHE A 73 10.25 -4.29 3.07
N ALA A 74 9.52 -3.24 2.67
CA ALA A 74 9.46 -2.80 1.28
C ALA A 74 10.83 -2.32 0.77
N VAL A 75 11.58 -1.58 1.60
CA VAL A 75 12.96 -1.17 1.29
C VAL A 75 13.87 -2.39 1.16
N ALA A 76 13.82 -3.32 2.12
CA ALA A 76 14.62 -4.54 2.07
C ALA A 76 14.32 -5.39 0.83
N TYR A 77 13.02 -5.56 0.51
CA TYR A 77 12.58 -6.26 -0.71
C TYR A 77 13.08 -5.59 -1.98
N THR A 78 13.00 -4.26 -2.05
CA THR A 78 13.47 -3.48 -3.20
C THR A 78 14.97 -3.68 -3.40
N VAL A 79 15.77 -3.52 -2.34
CA VAL A 79 17.22 -3.74 -2.40
C VAL A 79 17.55 -5.16 -2.86
N MET A 80 16.84 -6.17 -2.34
CA MET A 80 17.02 -7.57 -2.72
C MET A 80 16.75 -7.80 -4.21
N VAL A 81 15.63 -7.29 -4.74
CA VAL A 81 15.28 -7.45 -6.16
C VAL A 81 16.31 -6.79 -7.07
N PHE A 82 16.78 -5.59 -6.73
CA PHE A 82 17.84 -4.91 -7.49
C PHE A 82 19.19 -5.60 -7.39
N TYR A 83 19.52 -6.15 -6.22
CA TYR A 83 20.73 -6.96 -6.03
C TYR A 83 20.72 -8.21 -6.93
N PHE A 84 19.60 -8.94 -6.98
CA PHE A 84 19.48 -10.10 -7.86
C PHE A 84 19.48 -9.74 -9.34
N ALA A 85 18.79 -8.66 -9.73
CA ALA A 85 18.84 -8.16 -11.10
C ALA A 85 20.28 -7.88 -11.54
N TYR A 86 21.04 -7.19 -10.70
CA TYR A 86 22.44 -6.88 -10.94
C TYR A 86 23.31 -8.15 -10.99
N SER A 87 23.15 -9.05 -10.03
CA SER A 87 23.99 -10.23 -9.90
C SER A 87 23.77 -11.25 -11.02
N ASN A 88 22.54 -11.38 -11.52
CA ASN A 88 22.19 -12.38 -12.54
C ASN A 88 22.33 -11.84 -13.97
N ARG A 89 22.08 -10.55 -14.20
CA ARG A 89 21.96 -9.96 -15.55
C ARG A 89 22.88 -8.76 -15.79
N GLY A 90 23.61 -8.29 -14.77
CA GLY A 90 24.38 -7.04 -14.83
C GLY A 90 23.50 -5.80 -14.66
N PHE A 91 24.00 -4.62 -15.05
CA PHE A 91 23.25 -3.37 -14.89
C PHE A 91 21.95 -3.39 -15.73
N PRO A 92 20.78 -3.30 -15.09
CA PRO A 92 19.51 -3.29 -15.82
C PRO A 92 19.37 -2.02 -16.66
N GLY A 93 18.80 -2.16 -17.85
CA GLY A 93 18.34 -1.01 -18.62
C GLY A 93 17.23 -0.25 -17.87
N TRP A 94 17.03 1.02 -18.23
CA TRP A 94 16.07 1.89 -17.53
C TRP A 94 14.63 1.32 -17.50
N GLU A 95 14.22 0.60 -18.57
CA GLU A 95 12.91 -0.07 -18.64
C GLU A 95 12.77 -1.13 -17.55
N THR A 96 13.80 -1.96 -17.37
CA THR A 96 13.86 -2.96 -16.31
C THR A 96 13.85 -2.29 -14.95
N VAL A 97 14.62 -1.21 -14.75
CA VAL A 97 14.60 -0.44 -13.49
C VAL A 97 13.19 0.02 -13.14
N LEU A 98 12.49 0.66 -14.09
CA LEU A 98 11.11 1.12 -13.86
C LEU A 98 10.17 -0.05 -13.55
N PHE A 99 10.29 -1.15 -14.28
CA PHE A 99 9.46 -2.32 -14.05
C PHE A 99 9.70 -2.93 -12.66
N LEU A 100 10.96 -3.04 -12.22
CA LEU A 100 11.29 -3.55 -10.89
C LEU A 100 10.79 -2.63 -9.77
N LEU A 101 10.80 -1.31 -9.98
CA LEU A 101 10.18 -0.36 -9.05
C LEU A 101 8.67 -0.56 -8.95
N VAL A 102 7.98 -0.75 -10.08
CA VAL A 102 6.53 -1.06 -10.11
C VAL A 102 6.24 -2.38 -9.40
N SER A 103 7.06 -3.40 -9.65
CA SER A 103 6.95 -4.71 -9.00
C SER A 103 7.16 -4.62 -7.48
N ALA A 104 8.19 -3.89 -7.04
CA ALA A 104 8.45 -3.65 -5.62
C ALA A 104 7.33 -2.84 -4.94
N HIS A 105 6.79 -1.83 -5.63
CA HIS A 105 5.64 -1.08 -5.14
C HIS A 105 4.40 -1.97 -5.02
N ALA A 106 4.13 -2.85 -5.99
CA ALA A 106 3.04 -3.82 -5.90
C ALA A 106 3.20 -4.77 -4.70
N ALA A 107 4.42 -5.24 -4.41
CA ALA A 107 4.70 -6.03 -3.21
C ALA A 107 4.41 -5.25 -1.91
N TRP A 108 4.76 -3.96 -1.89
CA TRP A 108 4.48 -3.09 -0.74
C TRP A 108 2.98 -2.87 -0.51
N GLU A 109 2.21 -2.68 -1.58
CA GLU A 109 0.75 -2.60 -1.55
C GLU A 109 0.12 -3.88 -0.99
N MET A 110 0.55 -5.05 -1.49
CA MET A 110 0.09 -6.36 -1.00
C MET A 110 0.38 -6.54 0.49
N LEU A 111 1.59 -6.20 0.93
CA LEU A 111 1.99 -6.32 2.33
C LEU A 111 1.18 -5.37 3.24
N SER A 112 0.92 -4.16 2.76
CA SER A 112 0.16 -3.15 3.51
C SER A 112 -1.32 -3.51 3.62
N GLU A 113 -1.91 -4.07 2.56
CA GLU A 113 -3.29 -4.58 2.62
C GLU A 113 -3.39 -5.85 3.49
N ALA A 114 -2.43 -6.77 3.40
CA ALA A 114 -2.39 -7.93 4.28
C ALA A 114 -2.34 -7.50 5.75
N LEU A 115 -1.50 -6.52 6.09
CA LEU A 115 -1.43 -5.99 7.45
C LEU A 115 -2.71 -5.25 7.86
N THR A 116 -3.40 -4.59 6.92
CA THR A 116 -4.72 -3.98 7.15
C THR A 116 -5.77 -5.03 7.54
N ILE A 117 -5.80 -6.17 6.82
CA ILE A 117 -6.67 -7.30 7.13
C ILE A 117 -6.34 -7.89 8.50
N LEU A 118 -5.05 -8.04 8.81
CA LEU A 118 -4.59 -8.63 10.07
C LEU A 118 -4.77 -7.71 11.28
N TYR A 119 -4.80 -6.39 11.09
CA TYR A 119 -4.97 -5.42 12.17
C TYR A 119 -6.31 -5.61 12.89
N ASP A 120 -7.40 -5.79 12.15
CA ASP A 120 -8.71 -6.19 12.69
C ASP A 120 -9.51 -6.98 11.64
N LYS A 121 -9.30 -8.30 11.64
CA LYS A 121 -9.96 -9.20 10.68
C LYS A 121 -11.48 -9.17 10.78
N LYS A 122 -12.02 -9.02 12.00
CA LYS A 122 -13.48 -9.05 12.23
C LYS A 122 -14.11 -7.78 11.66
N ASP A 123 -13.53 -6.63 11.96
CA ASP A 123 -14.02 -5.35 11.45
C ASP A 123 -13.83 -5.23 9.93
N TYR A 124 -12.69 -5.70 9.39
CA TYR A 124 -12.46 -5.77 7.95
C TYR A 124 -13.54 -6.61 7.25
N SER A 125 -13.82 -7.81 7.76
CA SER A 125 -14.86 -8.68 7.20
C SER A 125 -16.25 -8.03 7.29
N ARG A 126 -16.54 -7.36 8.40
CA ARG A 126 -17.81 -6.65 8.59
C ARG A 126 -17.99 -5.52 7.59
N ALA A 127 -16.95 -4.71 7.37
CA ALA A 127 -16.97 -3.61 6.41
C ALA A 127 -17.33 -4.08 4.99
N TYR A 128 -16.92 -5.28 4.59
CA TYR A 128 -17.20 -5.84 3.27
C TYR A 128 -18.41 -6.77 3.21
N THR A 129 -19.21 -6.86 4.29
CA THR A 129 -20.43 -7.67 4.28
C THR A 129 -21.43 -7.09 3.27
N GLY A 130 -21.86 -7.90 2.31
CA GLY A 130 -22.74 -7.44 1.23
C GLY A 130 -22.04 -6.69 0.09
N VAL A 131 -20.70 -6.52 0.14
CA VAL A 131 -19.93 -5.83 -0.92
C VAL A 131 -19.24 -6.86 -1.82
N PRO A 132 -19.46 -6.81 -3.15
CA PRO A 132 -18.85 -7.75 -4.09
C PRO A 132 -17.33 -7.84 -3.94
N ALA A 133 -16.78 -9.04 -4.10
CA ALA A 133 -15.34 -9.29 -3.98
C ALA A 133 -14.53 -8.84 -5.21
N GLY A 134 -15.19 -8.50 -6.32
CA GLY A 134 -14.54 -8.25 -7.62
C GLY A 134 -13.37 -7.26 -7.55
N ALA A 135 -13.53 -6.12 -6.89
CA ALA A 135 -12.45 -5.14 -6.78
C ALA A 135 -11.25 -5.65 -5.97
N ARG A 136 -11.49 -6.43 -4.91
CA ARG A 136 -10.42 -7.06 -4.11
C ARG A 136 -9.71 -8.14 -4.92
N LEU A 137 -10.44 -8.95 -5.68
CA LEU A 137 -9.86 -9.96 -6.57
C LEU A 137 -8.98 -9.32 -7.63
N VAL A 138 -9.44 -8.24 -8.27
CA VAL A 138 -8.64 -7.48 -9.26
C VAL A 138 -7.35 -6.98 -8.64
N PHE A 139 -7.41 -6.37 -7.44
CA PHE A 139 -6.22 -5.92 -6.72
C PHE A 139 -5.21 -7.05 -6.51
N TRP A 140 -5.63 -8.15 -5.90
CA TRP A 140 -4.73 -9.27 -5.56
C TRP A 140 -4.15 -9.93 -6.81
N THR A 141 -4.95 -10.09 -7.88
CA THR A 141 -4.49 -10.68 -9.14
C THR A 141 -3.46 -9.79 -9.83
N ILE A 142 -3.74 -8.50 -10.01
CA ILE A 142 -2.84 -7.57 -10.71
C ILE A 142 -1.53 -7.42 -9.95
N THR A 143 -1.58 -7.19 -8.65
CA THR A 143 -0.38 -7.00 -7.83
C THR A 143 0.47 -8.27 -7.77
N SER A 144 -0.16 -9.45 -7.63
CA SER A 144 0.57 -10.72 -7.68
C SER A 144 1.23 -10.94 -9.03
N ALA A 145 0.54 -10.64 -10.15
CA ALA A 145 1.13 -10.75 -11.47
C ALA A 145 2.34 -9.82 -11.66
N LEU A 146 2.27 -8.57 -11.18
CA LEU A 146 3.40 -7.63 -11.22
C LEU A 146 4.60 -8.10 -10.39
N VAL A 147 4.33 -8.66 -9.19
CA VAL A 147 5.38 -9.24 -8.33
C VAL A 147 6.05 -10.43 -9.01
N LEU A 148 5.26 -11.38 -9.51
CA LEU A 148 5.78 -12.59 -10.17
C LEU A 148 6.55 -12.25 -11.45
N SER A 149 6.07 -11.31 -12.26
CA SER A 149 6.79 -10.85 -13.46
C SER A 149 8.12 -10.18 -13.11
N GLY A 150 8.20 -9.47 -11.97
CA GLY A 150 9.46 -8.89 -11.50
C GLY A 150 10.49 -9.98 -11.21
N TRP A 151 10.08 -11.05 -10.50
CA TRP A 151 10.91 -12.22 -10.27
C TRP A 151 11.31 -12.93 -11.56
N TYR A 152 10.38 -13.12 -12.49
CA TYR A 152 10.65 -13.75 -13.79
C TYR A 152 11.73 -13.01 -14.60
N ILE A 153 11.77 -11.68 -14.53
CA ILE A 153 12.77 -10.87 -15.24
C ILE A 153 14.17 -10.99 -14.63
N ILE A 154 14.27 -11.17 -13.30
CA ILE A 154 15.57 -11.20 -12.59
C ILE A 154 16.17 -12.61 -12.46
N LEU A 155 15.35 -13.66 -12.53
CA LEU A 155 15.79 -15.06 -12.56
C LEU A 155 16.26 -15.45 -13.97
#